data_AF-A0A359MTT4-F1
#
_entry.id   AF-A0A359MTT4-F1
#
_cell.length_a   1.000
_cell.length_b   1.000
_cell.length_c   1.000
_cell.angle_alpha   90.00
_cell.angle_beta   90.00
_cell.angle_gamma   90.00
#
_symmetry.space_group_name_H-M   'P 1'
#
loop_
_entity.id
_entity.type
_entity.pdbx_description
1 polymer ?
#
loop_
_entity_poly.entity_id
_entity_poly.type
_entity_poly.pdbx_seq_one_letter_code
_entity_poly.pdbx_strand_id
1 'polypeptide(L)'
;DQLDPDLLDYLKNHPENREDWKGVPINRDGKVRLRDGRSGEYFDGPVTVGFMHYLKLHHLVDDKIHARSTGPYSLVTQQPLGGKAQFGGQRFGEMEVWALEAYGAAYILQEILTVKSDDVTGRVKTYEAIIKGENISEPGIPESFKVLLKELQSLALDVTVLDENGNEVKMTESIDYGDSDLTPLIEGDNNNFRYDEGYEDAGFTKTNTEEVDTDVFDVYEEETEEQADDEPVDILSDDFYNENENDDEEE
;
A
#
# COMPACT_ATOMS: atom_id res chain seq x y z
N ASP A 1 4.20 -47.91 -12.74
CA ASP A 1 5.43 -48.75 -12.84
C ASP A 1 5.79 -49.27 -14.23
N GLN A 2 4.99 -49.06 -15.28
CA GLN A 2 5.46 -49.28 -16.65
C GLN A 2 5.86 -47.94 -17.25
N LEU A 3 7.14 -47.82 -17.63
CA LEU A 3 7.66 -46.70 -18.40
C LEU A 3 7.03 -46.77 -19.80
N ASP A 4 6.56 -45.65 -20.33
CA ASP A 4 6.00 -45.56 -21.68
C ASP A 4 7.06 -46.06 -22.71
N PRO A 5 6.75 -47.09 -23.53
CA PRO A 5 7.68 -47.63 -24.54
C PRO A 5 8.16 -46.57 -25.53
N ASP A 6 7.31 -45.60 -25.86
CA ASP A 6 7.60 -44.55 -26.84
C ASP A 6 8.58 -43.53 -26.25
N LEU A 7 8.46 -43.23 -24.96
CA LEU A 7 9.42 -42.40 -24.22
C LEU A 7 10.79 -43.10 -24.13
N LEU A 8 10.81 -44.41 -23.90
CA LEU A 8 12.05 -45.18 -23.83
C LEU A 8 12.77 -45.22 -25.19
N ASP A 9 12.02 -45.32 -26.28
CA ASP A 9 12.58 -45.30 -27.63
C ASP A 9 13.05 -43.90 -28.03
N TYR A 10 12.29 -42.87 -27.66
CA TYR A 10 12.68 -41.47 -27.82
C TYR A 10 14.02 -41.15 -27.11
N LEU A 11 14.17 -41.59 -25.86
CA LEU A 11 15.41 -41.41 -25.07
C LEU A 11 16.61 -42.22 -25.61
N LYS A 12 16.38 -43.32 -26.33
CA LYS A 12 17.44 -44.09 -26.99
C LYS A 12 17.93 -43.43 -28.28
N ASN A 13 17.01 -42.79 -29.00
CA ASN A 13 17.23 -42.27 -30.36
C ASN A 13 17.59 -40.77 -30.40
N HIS A 14 17.40 -40.02 -29.31
CA HIS A 14 17.85 -38.63 -29.15
C HIS A 14 19.01 -38.53 -28.13
N PRO A 15 20.23 -38.92 -28.50
CA PRO A 15 21.39 -39.01 -27.61
C PRO A 15 22.07 -37.66 -27.38
N GLU A 16 21.47 -36.53 -27.74
CA GLU A 16 22.11 -35.21 -27.63
C GLU A 16 22.59 -34.93 -26.19
N ASN A 17 21.85 -35.42 -25.19
CA ASN A 17 22.22 -35.33 -23.78
C ASN A 17 23.23 -36.40 -23.32
N ARG A 18 23.54 -37.44 -24.11
CA ARG A 18 24.49 -38.52 -23.71
C ARG A 18 25.94 -38.03 -23.68
N GLU A 19 26.29 -36.98 -24.43
CA GLU A 19 27.62 -36.37 -24.32
C GLU A 19 27.84 -35.77 -22.93
N ASP A 20 26.83 -35.14 -22.35
CA ASP A 20 26.88 -34.56 -21.00
C ASP A 20 26.99 -35.62 -19.89
N TRP A 21 26.47 -36.82 -20.13
CA TRP A 21 26.55 -37.96 -19.20
C TRP A 21 27.79 -38.84 -19.42
N LYS A 22 28.73 -38.43 -20.28
CA LYS A 22 29.93 -39.21 -20.60
C LYS A 22 30.82 -39.43 -19.37
N GLY A 23 30.94 -40.69 -18.94
CA GLY A 23 31.75 -41.08 -17.79
C GLY A 23 30.97 -41.27 -16.48
N VAL A 24 29.66 -41.00 -16.47
CA VAL A 24 28.80 -41.26 -15.31
C VAL A 24 28.21 -42.68 -15.40
N PRO A 25 28.42 -43.55 -14.39
CA PRO A 25 27.81 -44.88 -14.36
C PRO A 25 26.32 -44.77 -14.01
N ILE A 26 25.48 -44.75 -15.06
CA ILE A 26 24.01 -44.73 -14.92
C ILE A 26 23.49 -46.16 -15.00
N ASN A 27 22.74 -46.58 -13.97
CA ASN A 27 22.07 -47.87 -13.96
C ASN A 27 20.83 -47.86 -14.86
N ARG A 28 20.34 -49.04 -15.26
CA ARG A 28 19.14 -49.18 -16.11
C ARG A 28 17.87 -48.60 -15.48
N ASP A 29 17.86 -48.38 -14.18
CA ASP A 29 16.78 -47.75 -13.42
C ASP A 29 16.85 -46.21 -13.42
N GLY A 30 17.83 -45.61 -14.11
CA GLY A 30 18.01 -44.16 -14.21
C GLY A 30 18.61 -43.53 -12.95
N LYS A 31 19.15 -44.33 -12.02
CA LYS A 31 19.71 -43.85 -10.75
C LYS A 31 21.24 -43.84 -10.75
N VAL A 32 21.81 -42.92 -9.98
CA VAL A 32 23.26 -42.72 -9.80
C VAL A 32 23.57 -42.62 -8.30
N ARG A 33 24.75 -43.09 -7.88
CA ARG A 33 25.23 -42.84 -6.50
C ARG A 33 25.73 -41.40 -6.38
N LEU A 34 25.04 -40.62 -5.55
CA LEU A 34 25.47 -39.27 -5.20
C LEU A 34 26.35 -39.29 -3.94
N ARG A 35 27.16 -38.24 -3.79
CA ARG A 35 27.88 -37.94 -2.55
C ARG A 35 27.34 -36.64 -1.97
N ASP A 36 27.24 -36.58 -0.65
CA ASP A 36 26.90 -35.34 0.04
C ASP A 36 28.05 -34.33 -0.10
N GLY A 37 27.74 -33.15 -0.64
CA GLY A 37 28.71 -32.08 -0.86
C GLY A 37 29.24 -31.43 0.44
N ARG A 38 28.59 -31.67 1.58
CA ARG A 38 29.03 -31.14 2.89
C ARG A 38 29.98 -32.10 3.61
N SER A 39 29.67 -33.39 3.66
CA SER A 39 30.44 -34.41 4.39
C SER A 39 31.42 -35.20 3.52
N GLY A 40 31.15 -35.34 2.22
CA GLY A 40 31.91 -36.17 1.29
C GLY A 40 31.55 -37.66 1.31
N GLU A 41 30.63 -38.08 2.19
CA GLU A 41 30.13 -39.46 2.26
C GLU A 41 29.10 -39.74 1.15
N TYR A 42 28.89 -41.02 0.83
CA TYR A 42 27.85 -41.42 -0.12
C TYR A 42 26.47 -41.39 0.55
N PHE A 43 25.43 -41.04 -0.20
CA PHE A 43 24.06 -41.25 0.25
C PHE A 43 23.76 -42.76 0.41
N ASP A 44 22.88 -43.11 1.35
CA ASP A 44 22.52 -44.50 1.68
C ASP A 44 21.95 -45.28 0.48
N GLY A 45 21.33 -44.58 -0.47
CA GLY A 45 20.73 -45.17 -1.67
C GLY A 45 21.04 -44.39 -2.95
N PRO A 46 20.92 -45.04 -4.13
CA PRO A 46 21.08 -44.38 -5.41
C PRO A 46 19.88 -43.44 -5.69
N VAL A 47 20.16 -42.27 -6.25
CA VAL A 47 19.19 -41.19 -6.49
C VAL A 47 18.97 -41.01 -7.99
N THR A 48 17.72 -40.76 -8.40
CA THR A 48 17.39 -40.42 -9.79
C THR A 48 17.87 -39.00 -10.09
N VAL A 49 18.69 -38.84 -11.12
CA VAL A 49 19.19 -37.54 -11.56
C VAL A 49 18.91 -37.41 -13.05
N GLY A 50 18.51 -36.22 -13.48
CA GLY A 50 18.19 -35.94 -14.86
C GLY A 50 18.26 -34.46 -15.14
N PHE A 51 18.28 -34.13 -16.43
CA PHE A 51 18.08 -32.75 -16.87
C PHE A 51 16.59 -32.46 -16.87
N MET A 52 16.17 -31.55 -16.01
CA MET A 52 14.80 -31.06 -15.96
C MET A 52 14.79 -29.62 -16.45
N HIS A 53 13.86 -29.32 -17.35
CA HIS A 53 13.61 -27.95 -17.75
C HIS A 53 12.74 -27.27 -16.68
N TYR A 54 13.29 -26.24 -16.04
CA TYR A 54 12.57 -25.42 -15.06
C TYR A 54 12.17 -24.09 -15.69
N LEU A 55 10.92 -23.69 -15.46
CA LEU A 55 10.42 -22.37 -15.81
C LEU A 55 10.38 -21.50 -14.56
N LYS A 56 11.07 -20.36 -14.59
CA LYS A 56 10.96 -19.34 -13.55
C LYS A 56 9.71 -18.51 -13.82
N LEU A 57 8.71 -18.62 -12.95
CA LEU A 57 7.52 -17.78 -13.02
C LEU A 57 7.84 -16.36 -12.55
N HIS A 58 7.09 -15.37 -13.06
CA HIS A 58 7.24 -13.96 -12.71
C HIS A 58 6.87 -13.64 -11.25
N HIS A 59 6.39 -14.61 -10.47
CA HIS A 59 5.95 -14.39 -9.09
C HIS A 59 7.12 -14.32 -8.09
N LEU A 60 7.82 -13.20 -8.09
CA LEU A 60 8.94 -12.94 -7.18
C LEU A 60 8.46 -12.39 -5.84
N VAL A 61 9.24 -12.65 -4.79
CA VAL A 61 8.96 -12.14 -3.44
C VAL A 61 9.15 -10.62 -3.39
N ASP A 62 10.12 -10.10 -4.13
CA ASP A 62 10.42 -8.67 -4.25
C ASP A 62 9.17 -7.88 -4.70
N ASP A 63 8.37 -8.47 -5.60
CA ASP A 63 7.12 -7.88 -6.07
C ASP A 63 5.95 -8.05 -5.10
N LYS A 64 6.01 -9.00 -4.16
CA LYS A 64 4.91 -9.34 -3.25
C LYS A 64 5.05 -8.78 -1.85
N ILE A 65 6.27 -8.55 -1.37
CA ILE A 65 6.47 -7.99 -0.05
C ILE A 65 5.91 -6.56 0.01
N HIS A 66 5.15 -6.26 1.06
CA HIS A 66 4.54 -4.97 1.29
C HIS A 66 4.43 -4.72 2.79
N ALA A 67 4.78 -3.52 3.23
CA ALA A 67 4.68 -3.09 4.61
C ALA A 67 4.21 -1.63 4.65
N ARG A 68 3.41 -1.31 5.66
CA ARG A 68 2.89 0.04 5.88
C ARG A 68 2.93 0.35 7.38
N SER A 69 3.45 1.52 7.72
CA SER A 69 3.34 2.12 9.05
C SER A 69 2.27 3.21 9.06
N THR A 70 2.48 4.27 8.27
CA THR A 70 1.53 5.36 7.98
C THR A 70 1.39 5.51 6.47
N GLY A 71 0.44 6.32 6.00
CA GLY A 71 0.22 6.50 4.56
C GLY A 71 -1.05 7.28 4.25
N PRO A 72 -1.45 7.35 2.98
CA PRO A 72 -2.66 8.07 2.58
C PRO A 72 -3.94 7.38 3.02
N TYR A 73 -4.99 8.18 3.17
CA TYR A 73 -6.32 7.77 3.62
C TYR A 73 -7.38 8.23 2.62
N SER A 74 -8.51 7.53 2.61
CA SER A 74 -9.70 7.91 1.84
C SER A 74 -10.26 9.25 2.35
N LEU A 75 -10.67 10.12 1.43
CA LEU A 75 -11.28 11.41 1.79
C LEU A 75 -12.58 11.23 2.57
N VAL A 76 -13.40 10.24 2.19
CA VAL A 76 -14.75 10.05 2.73
C VAL A 76 -14.73 9.23 4.01
N THR A 77 -14.18 8.01 3.95
CA THR A 77 -14.24 7.07 5.07
C THR A 77 -13.08 7.20 6.05
N GLN A 78 -12.07 8.02 5.73
CA GLN A 78 -10.84 8.16 6.51
C GLN A 78 -10.07 6.86 6.75
N GLN A 79 -10.40 5.78 6.04
CA GLN A 79 -9.72 4.49 6.11
C GLN A 79 -8.45 4.47 5.23
N PRO A 80 -7.43 3.67 5.60
CA PRO A 80 -6.27 3.41 4.75
C PRO A 80 -6.66 3.01 3.33
N LEU A 81 -6.03 3.64 2.32
CA LEU A 81 -6.24 3.23 0.92
C LEU A 81 -5.78 1.78 0.68
N GLY A 82 -6.32 1.13 -0.34
CA GLY A 82 -5.95 -0.24 -0.74
C GLY A 82 -4.83 -0.27 -1.77
N GLY A 83 -4.11 -1.40 -1.83
CA GLY A 83 -3.17 -1.71 -2.91
C GLY A 83 -1.71 -1.31 -2.64
N LYS A 84 -0.78 -2.16 -3.09
CA LYS A 84 0.67 -1.98 -2.89
C LYS A 84 1.20 -0.67 -3.49
N ALA A 85 0.72 -0.30 -4.68
CA ALA A 85 1.16 0.90 -5.39
C ALA A 85 0.85 2.23 -4.67
N GLN A 86 -0.18 2.25 -3.82
CA GLN A 86 -0.61 3.44 -3.07
C GLN A 86 -0.14 3.42 -1.61
N PHE A 87 0.85 2.57 -1.29
CA PHE A 87 1.25 2.28 0.09
C PHE A 87 0.04 1.93 0.96
N GLY A 88 -0.86 1.10 0.41
CA GLY A 88 -2.15 0.78 1.00
C GLY A 88 -2.07 -0.06 2.26
N GLY A 89 -3.10 0.01 3.10
CA GLY A 89 -3.24 -0.84 4.29
C GLY A 89 -3.66 -2.26 3.93
N GLN A 90 -3.43 -3.20 4.85
CA GLN A 90 -4.00 -4.53 4.75
C GLN A 90 -5.47 -4.47 5.15
N ARG A 91 -6.33 -5.14 4.37
CA ARG A 91 -7.73 -5.30 4.76
C ARG A 91 -7.81 -6.26 5.94
N PHE A 92 -8.39 -5.76 7.03
CA PHE A 92 -8.86 -6.58 8.13
C PHE A 92 -10.36 -6.82 7.90
N GLY A 93 -10.72 -8.04 7.53
CA GLY A 93 -12.07 -8.41 7.12
C GLY A 93 -12.90 -8.99 8.27
N GLU A 94 -14.15 -9.31 7.94
CA GLU A 94 -15.12 -9.89 8.88
C GLU A 94 -14.64 -11.23 9.47
N MET A 95 -13.98 -12.06 8.66
CA MET A 95 -13.43 -13.34 9.13
C MET A 95 -12.31 -13.15 10.15
N GLU A 96 -11.47 -12.13 9.98
CA GLU A 96 -10.42 -11.80 10.94
C GLU A 96 -10.98 -11.17 12.23
N VAL A 97 -12.07 -10.39 12.11
CA VAL A 97 -12.82 -9.88 13.27
C VAL A 97 -13.34 -11.06 14.11
N TRP A 98 -14.01 -12.04 13.49
CA TRP A 98 -14.50 -13.22 14.20
C TRP A 98 -13.38 -14.00 14.90
N ALA A 99 -12.20 -14.06 14.29
CA ALA A 99 -11.06 -14.70 14.91
C ALA A 99 -10.66 -13.99 16.22
N LEU A 100 -10.54 -12.66 16.22
CA LEU A 100 -10.20 -11.89 17.43
C LEU A 100 -11.30 -11.94 18.50
N GLU A 101 -12.56 -11.92 18.09
CA GLU A 101 -13.70 -12.07 19.00
C GLU A 101 -13.68 -13.44 19.69
N ALA A 102 -13.41 -14.52 18.94
CA ALA A 102 -13.30 -15.86 19.50
C ALA A 102 -12.14 -16.00 20.49
N TYR A 103 -11.04 -15.27 20.27
CA TYR A 103 -9.93 -15.19 21.23
C TYR A 103 -10.24 -14.33 22.46
N GLY A 104 -11.31 -13.51 22.43
CA GLY A 104 -11.60 -12.54 23.49
C GLY A 104 -10.65 -11.35 23.49
N ALA A 105 -10.02 -11.03 22.35
CA ALA A 105 -9.02 -9.97 22.22
C ALA A 105 -9.65 -8.58 22.02
N ALA A 106 -10.49 -8.14 22.97
CA ALA A 106 -11.30 -6.93 22.84
C ALA A 106 -10.49 -5.65 22.57
N TYR A 107 -9.39 -5.43 23.31
CA TYR A 107 -8.54 -4.25 23.12
C TYR A 107 -7.83 -4.23 21.76
N ILE A 108 -7.38 -5.38 21.27
CA ILE A 108 -6.73 -5.49 19.96
C ILE A 108 -7.74 -5.21 18.85
N LEU A 109 -8.95 -5.77 18.98
CA LEU A 109 -10.01 -5.52 18.02
C LEU A 109 -10.40 -4.03 17.99
N GLN A 110 -10.56 -3.42 19.17
CA GLN A 110 -10.83 -1.98 19.28
C GLN A 110 -9.72 -1.16 18.63
N GLU A 111 -8.45 -1.47 18.92
CA GLU A 111 -7.29 -0.76 18.35
C GLU A 111 -7.25 -0.84 16.81
N ILE A 112 -7.56 -2.01 16.24
CA ILE A 112 -7.61 -2.22 14.79
C ILE A 112 -8.74 -1.41 14.15
N LEU A 113 -9.93 -1.39 14.77
CA LEU A 113 -11.11 -0.72 14.22
C LEU A 113 -11.09 0.80 14.39
N THR A 114 -10.24 1.35 15.25
CA THR A 114 -10.21 2.78 15.60
C THR A 114 -8.87 3.42 15.20
N VAL A 115 -7.89 3.44 16.12
CA VAL A 115 -6.63 4.18 16.01
C VAL A 115 -5.73 3.72 14.86
N LYS A 116 -5.89 2.46 14.39
CA LYS A 116 -5.19 1.93 13.21
C LYS A 116 -5.97 2.07 11.90
N SER A 117 -7.21 2.56 11.95
CA SER A 117 -8.11 2.65 10.79
C SER A 117 -8.54 4.10 10.54
N ASP A 118 -9.64 4.54 11.14
CA ASP A 118 -10.38 5.75 10.74
C ASP A 118 -10.61 6.76 11.87
N ASP A 119 -10.07 6.54 13.08
CA ASP A 119 -10.05 7.57 14.12
C ASP A 119 -8.98 8.62 13.80
N VAL A 120 -9.39 9.71 13.16
CA VAL A 120 -8.51 10.80 12.70
C VAL A 120 -7.75 11.44 13.85
N THR A 121 -8.42 11.66 14.99
CA THR A 121 -7.78 12.29 16.16
C THR A 121 -6.95 11.29 16.95
N GLY A 122 -7.45 10.06 17.10
CA GLY A 122 -6.80 8.99 17.83
C GLY A 122 -5.51 8.54 17.17
N ARG A 123 -5.45 8.45 15.83
CA ARG A 123 -4.22 8.04 15.12
C ARG A 123 -3.08 9.04 15.30
N VAL A 124 -3.36 10.34 15.28
CA VAL A 124 -2.34 11.39 15.47
C VAL A 124 -1.81 11.35 16.91
N LYS A 125 -2.70 11.32 17.90
CA LYS A 125 -2.33 11.20 19.32
C LYS A 125 -1.55 9.91 19.61
N THR A 126 -1.96 8.79 19.00
CA THR A 126 -1.28 7.50 19.14
C THR A 126 0.13 7.57 18.56
N TYR A 127 0.30 8.18 17.38
CA TYR A 127 1.60 8.37 16.78
C TYR A 127 2.53 9.21 17.67
N GLU A 128 2.04 10.34 18.21
CA GLU A 128 2.79 11.16 19.15
C GLU A 128 3.15 10.41 20.43
N ALA A 129 2.20 9.67 21.01
CA ALA A 129 2.43 8.90 22.24
C ALA A 129 3.51 7.83 22.03
N ILE A 130 3.50 7.14 20.88
CA ILE A 130 4.53 6.16 20.52
C ILE A 130 5.92 6.81 20.43
N ILE A 131 6.02 8.00 19.81
CA ILE A 131 7.29 8.75 19.72
C ILE A 131 7.79 9.17 21.11
N LYS A 132 6.88 9.62 21.98
CA LYS A 132 7.20 10.06 23.34
C LYS A 132 7.44 8.90 24.32
N GLY A 133 7.10 7.67 23.93
CA GLY A 133 7.13 6.51 24.81
C GLY A 133 6.06 6.55 25.91
N GLU A 134 4.98 7.29 25.67
CA GLU A 134 3.82 7.41 26.57
C GLU A 134 2.78 6.33 26.27
N ASN A 135 1.85 6.12 27.21
CA ASN A 135 0.75 5.20 26.99
C ASN A 135 -0.22 5.75 25.93
N ILE A 136 -0.74 4.85 25.11
CA ILE A 136 -1.73 5.18 24.07
C ILE A 136 -3.02 5.67 24.74
N SER A 137 -3.58 6.75 24.21
CA SER A 137 -4.86 7.32 24.68
C SER A 137 -6.03 6.40 24.36
N GLU A 138 -7.14 6.55 25.09
CA GLU A 138 -8.36 5.81 24.77
C GLU A 138 -8.88 6.17 23.37
N PRO A 139 -9.28 5.17 22.56
CA PRO A 139 -9.80 5.42 21.22
C PRO A 139 -11.11 6.20 21.21
N GLY A 140 -11.29 7.03 20.18
CA GLY A 140 -12.51 7.77 19.94
C GLY A 140 -13.54 7.01 19.10
N ILE A 141 -14.47 7.77 18.53
CA ILE A 141 -15.55 7.25 17.69
C ILE A 141 -15.06 7.17 16.23
N PRO A 142 -15.16 6.00 15.57
CA PRO A 142 -14.80 5.83 14.16
C PRO A 142 -15.50 6.83 13.23
N GLU A 143 -14.78 7.37 12.26
CA GLU A 143 -15.38 8.23 11.23
C GLU A 143 -16.36 7.46 10.33
N SER A 144 -16.11 6.17 10.07
CA SER A 144 -17.06 5.32 9.33
C SER A 144 -18.45 5.25 9.99
N PHE A 145 -18.50 5.28 11.33
CA PHE A 145 -19.77 5.30 12.06
C PHE A 145 -20.48 6.66 11.91
N LYS A 146 -19.74 7.77 11.94
CA LYS A 146 -20.32 9.11 11.68
C LYS A 146 -20.87 9.20 10.26
N VAL A 147 -20.12 8.70 9.26
CA VAL A 147 -20.57 8.64 7.86
C VAL A 147 -21.85 7.81 7.74
N LEU A 148 -21.92 6.64 8.39
CA LEU A 148 -23.13 5.80 8.42
C LEU A 148 -24.35 6.56 8.95
N LEU A 149 -24.20 7.30 10.06
CA LEU A 149 -25.31 8.10 10.61
C LEU A 149 -25.81 9.15 9.62
N LYS A 150 -24.89 9.84 8.92
CA LYS A 150 -25.25 10.83 7.90
C LYS A 150 -25.91 10.19 6.68
N GLU A 151 -25.46 9.01 6.26
CA GLU A 151 -26.08 8.25 5.18
C GLU A 151 -27.52 7.85 5.54
N LEU A 152 -27.79 7.40 6.78
CA LEU A 152 -29.15 7.11 7.25
C LEU A 152 -30.01 8.38 7.33
N GLN A 153 -29.47 9.48 7.83
CA GLN A 153 -30.18 10.77 7.89
C GLN A 153 -30.52 11.31 6.49
N SER A 154 -29.68 11.03 5.48
CA SER A 154 -29.96 11.39 4.09
C SER A 154 -31.19 10.68 3.51
N LEU A 155 -31.56 9.52 4.08
CA LEU A 155 -32.76 8.76 3.74
C LEU A 155 -34.00 9.22 4.53
N ALA A 156 -33.92 10.37 5.21
CA ALA A 156 -34.95 10.89 6.11
C ALA A 156 -35.27 9.96 7.31
N LEU A 157 -34.27 9.19 7.76
CA LEU A 157 -34.34 8.43 9.00
C LEU A 157 -33.75 9.28 10.14
N ASP A 158 -34.54 9.50 11.18
CA ASP A 158 -34.06 10.18 12.40
C ASP A 158 -33.32 9.17 13.28
N VAL A 159 -31.98 9.24 13.26
CA VAL A 159 -31.09 8.39 14.05
C VAL A 159 -30.27 9.29 14.97
N THR A 160 -30.47 9.12 16.27
CA THR A 160 -29.77 9.86 17.33
C THR A 160 -29.13 8.88 18.31
N VAL A 161 -28.00 9.29 18.90
CA VAL A 161 -27.33 8.51 19.94
C VAL A 161 -27.69 9.11 21.29
N LEU A 162 -28.20 8.28 22.20
CA LEU A 162 -28.65 8.69 23.52
C LEU A 162 -27.67 8.24 24.59
N ASP A 163 -27.49 9.07 25.62
CA ASP A 163 -26.80 8.69 26.85
C ASP A 163 -27.70 7.81 27.74
N GLU A 164 -27.15 7.36 28.88
CA GLU A 164 -27.90 6.57 29.87
C GLU A 164 -29.12 7.31 30.46
N ASN A 165 -29.13 8.65 30.39
CA ASN A 165 -30.20 9.51 30.91
C ASN A 165 -31.23 9.88 29.83
N GLY A 166 -31.07 9.40 28.60
CA GLY A 166 -31.94 9.73 27.46
C GLY A 166 -31.68 11.09 26.82
N ASN A 167 -30.55 11.74 27.12
CA ASN A 167 -30.12 12.96 26.45
C ASN A 167 -29.37 12.62 25.15
N GLU A 168 -29.55 13.46 24.13
CA GLU A 168 -28.85 13.29 22.85
C GLU A 168 -27.36 13.64 22.98
N VAL A 169 -26.51 12.70 22.57
CA VAL A 169 -25.07 12.91 22.46
C VAL A 169 -24.78 13.50 21.09
N LYS A 170 -24.42 14.78 21.06
CA LYS A 170 -23.98 15.43 19.82
C LYS A 170 -22.63 14.87 19.40
N MET A 171 -22.64 14.12 18.30
CA MET A 171 -21.44 13.67 17.60
C MET A 171 -20.86 14.87 16.86
N THR A 172 -19.96 15.63 17.48
CA THR A 172 -19.33 16.76 16.80
C THR A 172 -18.48 16.24 15.64
N GLU A 173 -18.64 16.84 14.46
CA GLU A 173 -17.74 16.64 13.33
C GLU A 173 -16.39 17.25 13.74
N SER A 174 -15.36 16.43 13.86
CA SER A 174 -13.98 16.89 14.00
C SER A 174 -13.50 17.36 12.64
N ILE A 175 -14.12 18.43 12.15
CA ILE A 175 -13.59 19.21 11.05
C ILE A 175 -12.51 20.09 11.66
N ASP A 176 -11.29 19.58 11.74
CA ASP A 176 -10.09 20.40 11.81
C ASP A 176 -9.72 20.83 10.39
N TYR A 177 -10.64 21.54 9.72
CA TYR A 177 -10.27 22.37 8.58
C TYR A 177 -9.91 23.73 9.16
N GLY A 178 -8.71 23.85 9.72
CA GLY A 178 -8.06 25.10 10.07
C GLY A 178 -8.92 26.03 10.92
N ASP A 179 -8.65 26.02 12.22
CA ASP A 179 -9.06 27.03 13.20
C ASP A 179 -8.92 28.48 12.65
N SER A 180 -9.94 28.89 11.93
CA SER A 180 -10.22 30.25 11.47
C SER A 180 -11.70 30.42 11.74
N ASP A 181 -11.96 30.68 13.01
CA ASP A 181 -13.19 31.23 13.58
C ASP A 181 -14.06 31.98 12.54
N LEU A 182 -14.95 31.23 11.87
CA LEU A 182 -16.10 31.77 11.13
C LEU A 182 -17.35 31.81 12.02
N THR A 183 -17.28 31.17 13.18
CA THR A 183 -18.28 31.20 14.25
C THR A 183 -18.64 32.63 14.72
N PRO A 184 -17.72 33.62 14.82
CA PRO A 184 -18.08 34.97 15.24
C PRO A 184 -18.71 35.83 14.13
N LEU A 185 -18.72 35.37 12.87
CA LEU A 185 -19.25 36.16 11.73
C LEU A 185 -20.75 35.94 11.49
N ILE A 186 -21.33 34.87 12.03
CA ILE A 186 -22.76 34.53 11.84
C ILE A 186 -23.62 35.11 12.98
N GLU A 187 -23.08 35.18 14.20
CA GLU A 187 -23.78 35.79 15.33
C GLU A 187 -23.36 37.25 15.44
N GLY A 188 -24.18 38.14 14.87
CA GLY A 188 -24.00 39.58 14.86
C GLY A 188 -24.06 40.22 16.24
N ASP A 189 -23.06 39.96 17.08
CA ASP A 189 -22.86 40.64 18.35
C ASP A 189 -21.94 41.85 18.14
N ASN A 190 -22.59 43.00 17.92
CA ASN A 190 -21.95 44.31 17.91
C ASN A 190 -21.50 44.65 19.34
N ASN A 191 -20.22 44.41 19.69
CA ASN A 191 -19.39 45.33 20.48
C ASN A 191 -18.07 44.69 20.96
N ASN A 192 -16.98 44.94 20.22
CA ASN A 192 -15.63 45.36 20.67
C ASN A 192 -14.55 44.86 19.69
N PHE A 193 -14.41 45.53 18.55
CA PHE A 193 -13.16 45.46 17.79
C PHE A 193 -12.20 46.52 18.34
N ARG A 194 -11.33 46.11 19.26
CA ARG A 194 -10.08 46.84 19.54
C ARG A 194 -9.07 46.42 18.48
N TYR A 195 -8.93 47.22 17.44
CA TYR A 195 -7.72 47.23 16.61
C TYR A 195 -6.64 47.99 17.37
N ASP A 196 -5.88 47.30 18.21
CA ASP A 196 -4.63 47.82 18.76
C ASP A 196 -3.68 46.68 19.11
N GLU A 197 -3.21 45.95 18.09
CA GLU A 197 -1.95 45.21 18.19
C GLU A 197 -1.06 45.73 17.08
N GLY A 198 -0.13 46.60 17.46
CA GLY A 198 0.84 47.21 16.58
C GLY A 198 1.85 46.18 16.08
N TYR A 199 2.18 46.25 14.80
CA TYR A 199 3.17 45.40 14.11
C TYR A 199 4.54 45.28 14.82
N GLU A 200 4.88 46.21 15.72
CA GLU A 200 6.11 46.20 16.50
C GLU A 200 6.09 45.18 17.66
N ASP A 201 4.93 44.87 18.22
CA ASP A 201 4.78 43.96 19.37
C ASP A 201 4.93 42.48 18.95
N ALA A 202 4.70 42.18 17.67
CA ALA A 202 4.95 40.88 17.05
C ALA A 202 6.41 40.71 16.58
N GLY A 203 7.31 41.66 16.89
CA GLY A 203 8.75 41.54 16.64
C GLY A 203 9.20 41.85 15.20
N PHE A 204 8.34 42.45 14.37
CA PHE A 204 8.70 42.83 13.00
C PHE A 204 9.26 44.25 12.95
N THR A 205 10.53 44.39 12.56
CA THR A 205 11.14 45.69 12.23
C THR A 205 11.02 45.97 10.73
N LYS A 206 10.60 47.19 10.35
CA LYS A 206 10.60 47.62 8.95
C LYS A 206 12.03 47.77 8.42
N THR A 207 12.46 46.87 7.55
CA THR A 207 13.68 47.01 6.75
C THR A 207 13.35 47.65 5.40
N ASN A 208 14.17 48.61 4.96
CA ASN A 208 14.06 49.22 3.64
C ASN A 208 14.53 48.23 2.56
N THR A 209 13.84 48.20 1.43
CA THR A 209 14.01 47.27 0.30
C THR A 209 15.30 47.42 -0.52
N GLU A 210 16.31 48.13 -0.03
CA GLU A 210 17.57 48.36 -0.77
C GLU A 210 18.76 47.53 -0.25
N GLU A 211 18.58 46.75 0.82
CA GLU A 211 19.60 45.82 1.32
C GLU A 211 18.96 44.45 1.60
N VAL A 212 18.92 43.59 0.59
CA VAL A 212 18.72 42.15 0.77
C VAL A 212 19.97 41.46 0.22
N ASP A 213 20.86 41.03 1.11
CA ASP A 213 21.90 40.06 0.76
C ASP A 213 21.21 38.75 0.35
N THR A 214 21.57 38.26 -0.83
CA THR A 214 21.04 37.05 -1.48
C THR A 214 21.46 35.74 -0.81
N ASP A 215 22.23 35.79 0.28
CA ASP A 215 22.93 34.64 0.86
C ASP A 215 22.06 33.72 1.74
N VAL A 216 20.74 33.94 1.81
CA VAL A 216 19.82 33.13 2.63
C VAL A 216 19.09 32.04 1.82
N PHE A 217 19.13 32.10 0.48
CA PHE A 217 18.37 31.18 -0.39
C PHE A 217 19.16 30.02 -1.01
N ASP A 218 20.48 29.93 -0.78
CA ASP A 218 21.36 28.93 -1.43
C ASP A 218 21.45 27.56 -0.72
N VAL A 219 20.52 27.21 0.17
CA VAL A 219 20.60 25.95 0.95
C VAL A 219 19.81 24.79 0.30
N TYR A 220 19.02 25.02 -0.74
CA TYR A 220 18.12 23.98 -1.30
C TYR A 220 18.31 23.65 -2.79
N GLU A 221 19.30 24.21 -3.47
CA GLU A 221 19.59 23.91 -4.89
C GLU A 221 21.01 23.38 -5.11
N GLU A 222 21.36 22.27 -4.49
CA GLU A 222 22.43 21.40 -5.00
C GLU A 222 22.02 19.94 -4.78
N GLU A 223 21.42 19.32 -5.80
CA GLU A 223 21.61 17.91 -6.20
C GLU A 223 20.58 17.52 -7.28
N THR A 224 20.73 18.01 -8.51
CA THR A 224 20.24 17.30 -9.71
C THR A 224 21.09 17.67 -10.94
N GLU A 225 22.25 17.03 -11.07
CA GLU A 225 22.86 16.79 -12.38
C GLU A 225 23.25 15.32 -12.47
N GLU A 226 22.53 14.55 -13.28
CA GLU A 226 23.04 13.58 -14.27
C GLU A 226 21.87 12.73 -14.77
N GLN A 227 21.38 13.03 -15.98
CA GLN A 227 21.42 12.14 -17.15
C GLN A 227 20.41 12.65 -18.21
N ALA A 228 20.92 13.43 -19.15
CA ALA A 228 20.27 13.68 -20.43
C ALA A 228 20.52 12.47 -21.32
N ASP A 229 19.46 11.87 -21.87
CA ASP A 229 19.34 11.33 -23.24
C ASP A 229 18.07 10.47 -23.31
N ASP A 230 17.01 11.02 -23.91
CA ASP A 230 16.15 10.35 -24.91
C ASP A 230 14.98 11.27 -25.29
N GLU A 231 15.02 11.80 -26.51
CA GLU A 231 13.96 12.56 -27.18
C GLU A 231 12.72 11.67 -27.44
N PRO A 232 11.48 12.15 -27.23
CA PRO A 232 10.29 11.41 -27.60
C PRO A 232 10.06 11.44 -29.11
N VAL A 233 10.04 10.27 -29.74
CA VAL A 233 9.69 10.09 -31.15
C VAL A 233 8.20 10.32 -31.36
N ASP A 234 7.84 11.38 -32.10
CA ASP A 234 6.52 11.61 -32.66
C ASP A 234 6.17 10.51 -33.68
N ILE A 235 5.21 9.64 -33.35
CA ILE A 235 4.65 8.66 -34.29
C ILE A 235 3.18 9.00 -34.55
N LEU A 236 2.94 10.06 -35.30
CA LEU A 236 1.67 10.31 -35.98
C LEU A 236 1.90 11.00 -37.33
N SER A 237 2.24 10.23 -38.36
CA SER A 237 1.92 10.56 -39.76
C SER A 237 2.07 9.33 -40.67
N ASP A 238 0.93 8.88 -41.20
CA ASP A 238 0.68 8.46 -42.60
C ASP A 238 1.69 7.54 -43.33
N ASP A 239 1.27 6.32 -43.68
CA ASP A 239 0.71 6.01 -45.00
C ASP A 239 0.72 4.50 -45.35
N PHE A 240 -0.46 4.02 -45.81
CA PHE A 240 -0.71 3.10 -46.94
C PHE A 240 0.30 1.97 -47.30
N TYR A 241 -0.13 0.70 -47.25
CA TYR A 241 -0.66 -0.08 -48.41
C TYR A 241 -0.89 -1.58 -48.06
N ASN A 242 -2.13 -2.02 -48.33
CA ASN A 242 -2.62 -3.29 -48.91
C ASN A 242 -1.96 -4.65 -48.61
N GLU A 243 -2.78 -5.65 -48.23
CA GLU A 243 -3.28 -6.68 -49.18
C GLU A 243 -4.33 -7.63 -48.56
N ASN A 244 -5.44 -7.80 -49.32
CA ASN A 244 -6.31 -8.99 -49.45
C ASN A 244 -7.19 -9.40 -48.23
N GLU A 245 -8.45 -9.81 -48.37
CA GLU A 245 -9.10 -10.49 -49.49
C GLU A 245 -10.64 -10.41 -49.30
N ASN A 246 -11.32 -10.18 -50.43
CA ASN A 246 -12.70 -10.46 -50.81
C ASN A 246 -13.64 -11.16 -49.81
N ASP A 247 -14.82 -10.57 -49.61
CA ASP A 247 -16.08 -11.32 -49.57
C ASP A 247 -17.24 -10.43 -50.06
N ASP A 248 -18.16 -11.07 -50.78
CA ASP A 248 -19.49 -10.65 -51.23
C ASP A 248 -19.62 -9.81 -52.52
N GLU A 249 -20.05 -10.45 -53.62
CA GLU A 249 -21.42 -10.34 -54.15
C GLU A 249 -21.67 -11.19 -55.43
N GLU A 250 -22.88 -11.77 -55.45
CA GLU A 250 -23.72 -12.39 -56.47
C GLU A 250 -23.33 -12.37 -57.98
N GLU A 251 -23.32 -13.55 -58.60
CA GLU A 251 -24.18 -13.95 -59.76
C GLU A 251 -24.23 -15.49 -59.92
#